data_AF-A0A7J8QMR3-F1
#
_entry.id   AF-A0A7J8QMR3-F1
#
_cell.length_a   1.000
_cell.length_b   1.000
_cell.length_c   1.000
_cell.angle_alpha   90.00
_cell.angle_beta   90.00
_cell.angle_gamma   90.00
#
_symmetry.space_group_name_H-M   'P 1'
#
loop_
_entity.id
_entity.type
_entity.pdbx_description
1 polymer ?
#
loop_
_entity_poly.entity_id
_entity_poly.type
_entity_poly.pdbx_seq_one_letter_code
_entity_poly.pdbx_strand_id
1 'polypeptide(L)'
;MDVNWDQISTIIEKLTDRDEYQGIGLLNFNNSETDQWKQLLPDAEHVVLQLDHAAENITWESLYPEWIDEEEEFEVPNCPSLPSLQVPGKPRIDLIAVKLPCNKQGKWSRDVARLHFQLAAARLAASSKGIRPVHVLFMTDCFPIPNLFTCKDLVARQGNAWLYTPNLHRLREKIQLPVGSCELSAPLQAKEYFHSERAGREAYATILHSAHVYVCGAITAAQSIRMSGSTRDLVILVDDSIGDYHRGGLEAAGWKIYTIQRIRNPKAEPEAYNEWNYSKFRLWQLTDYDKIIFIDADLLILRNIDFLFEMPEISAIGNNATLFNSGVMVIEPSNCTFQILMDHINEIKSYNGGDQGYLNEIFTWWHRIPKHMNFLKHFWEGDEEEKKQMKTQLFGADPPILYVIHYLGNKPWLCFRDYDCNWNVDILQEF
;
A
#
# COMPACT_ATOMS: atom_id res chain seq x y z
N MET A 1 -8.11 -2.52 -26.91
CA MET A 1 -7.07 -3.56 -26.78
C MET A 1 -7.65 -4.84 -27.33
N ASP A 2 -6.93 -5.47 -28.25
CA ASP A 2 -7.31 -6.77 -28.82
C ASP A 2 -6.84 -7.90 -27.91
N VAL A 3 -7.68 -8.94 -27.82
CA VAL A 3 -7.42 -10.10 -26.96
C VAL A 3 -6.47 -11.05 -27.68
N ASN A 4 -5.36 -11.41 -27.04
CA ASN A 4 -4.44 -12.40 -27.58
C ASN A 4 -4.84 -13.80 -27.09
N TRP A 5 -5.56 -14.53 -27.93
CA TRP A 5 -6.12 -15.84 -27.60
C TRP A 5 -5.07 -16.95 -27.44
N ASP A 6 -3.92 -16.85 -28.12
CA ASP A 6 -2.83 -17.81 -27.95
C ASP A 6 -2.26 -17.74 -26.52
N GLN A 7 -2.13 -16.52 -25.99
CA GLN A 7 -1.69 -16.30 -24.61
C GLN A 7 -2.70 -16.84 -23.59
N ILE A 8 -3.99 -16.62 -23.83
CA ILE A 8 -5.07 -17.15 -22.99
C ILE A 8 -5.08 -18.67 -23.01
N SER A 9 -5.00 -19.28 -24.20
CA SER A 9 -4.96 -20.73 -24.37
C SER A 9 -3.79 -21.34 -23.59
N THR A 10 -2.59 -20.76 -23.72
CA THR A 10 -1.39 -21.19 -22.97
C THR A 10 -1.56 -21.09 -21.45
N ILE A 11 -2.26 -20.06 -20.96
CA ILE A 11 -2.52 -19.91 -19.52
C ILE A 11 -3.55 -20.92 -19.03
N ILE A 12 -4.62 -21.16 -19.80
CA ILE A 12 -5.68 -22.11 -19.43
C ILE A 12 -5.14 -23.53 -19.39
N GLU A 13 -4.16 -23.88 -20.21
CA GLU A 13 -3.45 -25.18 -20.10
C GLU A 13 -2.75 -25.38 -18.75
N LYS A 14 -2.45 -24.31 -18.01
CA LYS A 14 -1.88 -24.40 -16.66
C LYS A 14 -2.93 -24.67 -15.57
N LEU A 15 -4.22 -24.59 -15.88
CA LEU A 15 -5.31 -24.90 -14.96
C LEU A 15 -5.57 -26.42 -14.98
N THR A 16 -5.16 -27.10 -13.92
CA THR A 16 -5.22 -28.57 -13.82
C THR A 16 -6.62 -29.13 -13.59
N ASP A 17 -7.57 -28.28 -13.19
CA ASP A 17 -8.94 -28.63 -12.79
C ASP A 17 -10.00 -28.05 -13.74
N ARG A 18 -9.59 -27.58 -14.93
CA ARG A 18 -10.47 -26.95 -15.92
C ARG A 18 -11.65 -27.84 -16.36
N ASP A 19 -11.46 -29.15 -16.35
CA ASP A 19 -12.50 -30.13 -16.75
C ASP A 19 -13.61 -30.24 -15.68
N GLU A 20 -13.40 -29.67 -14.49
CA GLU A 20 -14.40 -29.61 -13.42
C GLU A 20 -15.17 -28.27 -13.37
N TYR A 21 -14.84 -27.32 -14.25
CA TYR A 21 -15.42 -25.99 -14.23
C TYR A 21 -16.89 -26.04 -14.63
N GLN A 22 -17.75 -25.50 -13.77
CA GLN A 22 -19.17 -25.38 -14.04
C GLN A 22 -19.50 -24.08 -14.75
N GLY A 23 -18.80 -22.99 -14.42
CA GLY A 23 -19.13 -21.67 -14.92
C GLY A 23 -17.92 -20.76 -15.10
N ILE A 24 -17.95 -19.99 -16.19
CA ILE A 24 -16.96 -18.96 -16.51
C ILE A 24 -17.67 -17.61 -16.55
N GLY A 25 -17.29 -16.71 -15.65
CA GLY A 25 -17.77 -15.33 -15.61
C GLY A 25 -16.94 -14.46 -16.54
N LEU A 26 -17.57 -13.81 -17.52
CA LEU A 26 -16.92 -12.94 -18.49
C LEU A 26 -17.29 -11.48 -18.22
N LEU A 27 -16.31 -10.66 -17.84
CA LEU A 27 -16.51 -9.25 -17.52
C LEU A 27 -15.78 -8.34 -18.53
N ASN A 28 -16.54 -7.42 -19.15
CA ASN A 28 -16.07 -6.42 -20.12
C ASN A 28 -15.60 -6.98 -21.49
N PHE A 29 -16.22 -8.07 -21.95
CA PHE A 29 -15.96 -8.65 -23.28
C PHE A 29 -17.08 -8.31 -24.25
N ASN A 30 -16.74 -8.17 -25.54
CA ASN A 30 -17.74 -8.03 -26.59
C ASN A 30 -18.31 -9.40 -27.02
N ASN A 31 -19.32 -9.39 -27.89
CA ASN A 31 -19.98 -10.62 -28.34
C ASN A 31 -19.04 -11.58 -29.07
N SER A 32 -18.17 -11.08 -29.96
CA SER A 32 -17.24 -11.96 -30.70
C SER A 32 -16.20 -12.59 -29.79
N GLU A 33 -15.72 -11.85 -28.78
CA GLU A 33 -14.80 -12.37 -27.78
C GLU A 33 -15.48 -13.39 -26.86
N THR A 34 -16.75 -13.16 -26.53
CA THR A 34 -17.58 -14.12 -25.77
C THR A 34 -17.73 -15.44 -26.53
N ASP A 35 -17.91 -15.39 -27.85
CA ASP A 35 -17.99 -16.60 -28.67
C ASP A 35 -16.65 -17.34 -28.77
N GLN A 36 -15.53 -16.62 -28.75
CA GLN A 36 -14.19 -17.23 -28.67
C GLN A 36 -13.95 -17.94 -27.33
N TRP A 37 -14.42 -17.38 -26.21
CA TRP A 37 -14.40 -18.07 -24.91
C TRP A 37 -15.15 -19.40 -24.95
N LYS A 38 -16.36 -19.41 -25.55
CA LYS A 38 -17.16 -20.64 -25.71
C LYS A 38 -16.46 -21.71 -26.53
N GLN A 39 -15.64 -21.33 -27.49
CA GLN A 39 -14.84 -22.27 -28.28
C GLN A 39 -13.66 -22.84 -27.47
N LEU A 40 -13.10 -22.04 -26.56
CA LEU A 40 -11.91 -22.39 -25.79
C LEU A 40 -12.22 -23.34 -24.63
N LEU A 41 -13.36 -23.18 -23.97
CA LEU A 41 -13.80 -24.03 -22.85
C LEU A 41 -15.27 -24.48 -23.03
N PRO A 42 -15.59 -25.28 -24.07
CA PRO A 42 -16.96 -25.56 -24.49
C PRO A 42 -17.82 -26.29 -23.46
N ASP A 43 -17.20 -27.01 -22.52
CA ASP A 43 -17.90 -27.81 -21.52
C ASP A 43 -18.41 -27.00 -20.31
N ALA A 44 -17.94 -25.76 -20.15
CA ALA A 44 -18.37 -24.86 -19.07
C ALA A 44 -19.46 -23.89 -19.53
N GLU A 45 -20.39 -23.53 -18.63
CA GLU A 45 -21.40 -22.52 -18.93
C GLU A 45 -20.81 -21.11 -18.84
N HIS A 46 -21.05 -20.28 -19.85
CA HIS A 46 -20.47 -18.94 -19.95
C HIS A 46 -21.48 -17.88 -19.54
N VAL A 47 -21.13 -17.12 -18.50
CA VAL A 47 -21.97 -16.07 -17.93
C VAL A 47 -21.37 -14.72 -18.28
N VAL A 48 -22.07 -13.95 -19.11
CA VAL A 48 -21.72 -12.55 -19.37
C VAL A 48 -22.13 -11.71 -18.17
N LEU A 49 -21.14 -11.21 -17.44
CA LEU A 49 -21.33 -10.44 -16.22
C LEU A 49 -21.58 -8.97 -16.57
N GLN A 50 -22.75 -8.46 -16.15
CA GLN A 50 -23.12 -7.07 -16.32
C GLN A 50 -22.69 -6.26 -15.08
N LEU A 51 -21.99 -5.16 -15.34
CA LEU A 51 -21.55 -4.20 -14.33
C LEU A 51 -21.97 -2.80 -14.79
N ASP A 52 -22.86 -2.17 -14.04
CA ASP A 52 -23.27 -0.79 -14.32
C ASP A 52 -22.09 0.16 -14.12
N HIS A 53 -22.01 1.20 -14.94
CA HIS A 53 -20.98 2.23 -14.79
C HIS A 53 -21.10 2.94 -13.43
N ALA A 54 -19.94 3.29 -12.84
CA ALA A 54 -19.92 4.24 -11.73
C ALA A 54 -20.60 5.54 -12.15
N ALA A 55 -21.29 6.20 -11.21
CA ALA A 55 -21.93 7.48 -11.47
C ALA A 55 -20.90 8.52 -11.94
N GLU A 56 -21.30 9.41 -12.86
CA GLU A 56 -20.38 10.37 -13.50
C GLU A 56 -19.70 11.33 -12.51
N ASN A 57 -20.31 11.54 -11.34
CA ASN A 57 -19.76 12.36 -10.27
C ASN A 57 -18.73 11.63 -9.38
N ILE A 58 -18.56 10.32 -9.54
CA ILE A 58 -17.54 9.55 -8.82
C ILE A 58 -16.21 9.72 -9.56
N THR A 59 -15.38 10.64 -9.07
CA THR A 59 -14.02 10.86 -9.55
C THR A 59 -12.99 10.15 -8.66
N TRP A 60 -11.73 10.10 -9.11
CA TRP A 60 -10.66 9.55 -8.27
C TRP A 60 -10.52 10.34 -6.96
N GLU A 61 -10.65 11.67 -7.01
CA GLU A 61 -10.62 12.57 -5.86
C GLU A 61 -11.79 12.36 -4.91
N SER A 62 -12.96 11.92 -5.40
CA SER A 62 -14.08 11.57 -4.51
C SER A 62 -13.83 10.27 -3.73
N LEU A 63 -13.03 9.35 -4.28
CA LEU A 63 -12.63 8.11 -3.62
C LEU A 63 -11.37 8.29 -2.77
N TYR A 64 -10.53 9.27 -3.11
CA TYR A 64 -9.27 9.57 -2.44
C TYR A 64 -9.16 11.07 -2.17
N PRO A 65 -10.04 11.64 -1.33
CA PRO A 65 -9.97 13.05 -1.00
C PRO A 65 -8.67 13.35 -0.25
N GLU A 66 -8.17 14.57 -0.38
CA GLU A 66 -6.99 15.06 0.35
C GLU A 66 -7.26 15.09 1.85
N TRP A 67 -8.40 15.64 2.23
CA TRP A 67 -8.82 15.81 3.60
C TRP A 67 -10.12 15.05 3.87
N ILE A 68 -10.22 14.48 5.07
CA ILE A 68 -11.46 13.98 5.67
C ILE A 68 -11.49 14.43 7.14
N ASP A 69 -12.67 14.51 7.71
CA ASP A 69 -12.86 14.74 9.15
C ASP A 69 -12.55 13.46 9.94
N GLU A 70 -11.27 13.21 10.20
CA GLU A 70 -10.80 11.99 10.88
C GLU A 70 -11.27 11.88 12.35
N GLU A 71 -11.59 13.03 12.96
CA GLU A 71 -12.09 13.14 14.32
C GLU A 71 -13.62 13.07 14.43
N GLU A 72 -14.32 13.12 13.29
CA GLU A 72 -15.79 13.13 13.19
C GLU A 72 -16.43 14.27 14.00
N GLU A 73 -15.77 15.44 14.06
CA GLU A 73 -16.25 16.61 14.80
C GLU A 73 -17.43 17.30 14.10
N PHE A 74 -17.45 17.27 12.77
CA PHE A 74 -18.41 17.94 11.89
C PHE A 74 -19.20 16.95 11.03
N GLU A 75 -18.52 15.96 10.43
CA GLU A 75 -19.12 14.95 9.58
C GLU A 75 -18.48 13.58 9.74
N VAL A 76 -19.26 12.51 9.55
CA VAL A 76 -18.71 11.15 9.47
C VAL A 76 -18.26 10.93 8.03
N PRO A 77 -16.96 10.75 7.75
CA PRO A 77 -16.48 10.49 6.40
C PRO A 77 -17.13 9.24 5.83
N ASN A 78 -17.49 9.27 4.55
CA ASN A 78 -18.11 8.14 3.86
C ASN A 78 -17.71 8.12 2.39
N CYS A 79 -17.42 6.93 1.89
CA CYS A 79 -17.03 6.70 0.53
C CYS A 79 -18.23 6.57 -0.41
N PRO A 80 -18.12 7.10 -1.65
CA PRO A 80 -19.09 6.82 -2.70
C PRO A 80 -19.26 5.31 -2.94
N SER A 81 -20.51 4.87 -3.10
CA SER A 81 -20.81 3.47 -3.41
C SER A 81 -20.65 3.19 -4.91
N LEU A 82 -19.90 2.13 -5.22
CA LEU A 82 -19.79 1.61 -6.60
C LEU A 82 -20.85 0.53 -6.85
N PRO A 83 -21.48 0.49 -8.05
CA PRO A 83 -22.43 -0.56 -8.42
C PRO A 83 -21.87 -1.97 -8.23
N SER A 84 -22.74 -2.92 -7.86
CA SER A 84 -22.36 -4.33 -7.69
C SER A 84 -22.67 -5.14 -8.94
N LEU A 85 -21.92 -6.22 -9.15
CA LEU A 85 -22.19 -7.17 -10.24
C LEU A 85 -23.56 -7.83 -10.05
N GLN A 86 -24.30 -7.93 -11.15
CA GLN A 86 -25.48 -8.79 -11.20
C GLN A 86 -25.02 -10.21 -11.51
N VAL A 87 -25.01 -11.07 -10.49
CA VAL A 87 -24.51 -12.45 -10.60
C VAL A 87 -25.70 -13.41 -10.63
N PRO A 88 -25.83 -14.25 -11.66
CA PRO A 88 -26.85 -15.28 -11.64
C PRO A 88 -26.51 -16.31 -10.55
N GLY A 89 -27.51 -16.72 -9.76
CA GLY A 89 -27.29 -17.64 -8.62
C GLY A 89 -26.79 -19.05 -9.00
N LYS A 90 -26.80 -19.38 -10.30
CA LYS A 90 -26.21 -20.56 -10.93
C LYS A 90 -25.80 -20.19 -12.37
N PRO A 91 -24.77 -20.84 -12.97
CA PRO A 91 -23.89 -21.87 -12.41
C PRO A 91 -22.93 -21.28 -11.36
N ARG A 92 -22.19 -22.15 -10.65
CA ARG A 92 -21.07 -21.68 -9.83
C ARG A 92 -19.98 -21.15 -10.77
N ILE A 93 -19.43 -19.98 -10.48
CA ILE A 93 -18.32 -19.41 -11.27
C ILE A 93 -16.99 -19.89 -10.69
N ASP A 94 -16.23 -20.64 -11.49
CA ASP A 94 -14.91 -21.18 -11.14
C ASP A 94 -13.77 -20.33 -11.72
N LEU A 95 -14.01 -19.70 -12.88
CA LEU A 95 -13.09 -18.77 -13.54
C LEU A 95 -13.78 -17.42 -13.80
N ILE A 96 -13.17 -16.34 -13.37
CA ILE A 96 -13.61 -14.97 -13.65
C ILE A 96 -12.60 -14.35 -14.61
N ALA A 97 -12.95 -14.24 -15.88
CA ALA A 97 -12.16 -13.54 -16.87
C ALA A 97 -12.58 -12.07 -16.92
N VAL A 98 -11.61 -11.16 -16.93
CA VAL A 98 -11.83 -9.71 -16.92
C VAL A 98 -10.95 -9.04 -17.98
N LYS A 99 -11.58 -8.39 -18.95
CA LYS A 99 -10.88 -7.51 -19.89
C LYS A 99 -10.69 -6.14 -19.24
N LEU A 100 -9.48 -5.86 -18.74
CA LEU A 100 -9.25 -4.70 -17.89
C LEU A 100 -8.59 -3.55 -18.68
N PRO A 101 -9.24 -2.36 -18.78
CA PRO A 101 -8.75 -1.25 -19.60
C PRO A 101 -7.41 -0.71 -19.09
N CYS A 102 -6.52 -0.36 -20.02
CA CYS A 102 -5.18 0.13 -19.72
C CYS A 102 -4.83 1.24 -20.72
N ASN A 103 -4.73 2.48 -20.23
CA ASN A 103 -4.32 3.63 -21.03
C ASN A 103 -2.89 4.04 -20.68
N LYS A 104 -1.89 3.36 -21.26
CA LYS A 104 -0.46 3.64 -20.98
C LYS A 104 -0.03 5.08 -21.29
N GLN A 105 -0.76 5.80 -22.15
CA GLN A 105 -0.46 7.19 -22.49
C GLN A 105 -1.02 8.19 -21.45
N GLY A 106 -1.96 7.75 -20.60
CA GLY A 106 -2.57 8.55 -19.54
C GLY A 106 -2.34 7.98 -18.14
N LYS A 107 -3.06 8.51 -17.14
CA LYS A 107 -3.04 8.01 -15.75
C LYS A 107 -3.87 6.72 -15.63
N TRP A 108 -3.36 5.59 -16.13
CA TRP A 108 -4.08 4.32 -16.09
C TRP A 108 -4.27 3.76 -14.68
N SER A 109 -3.37 4.07 -13.74
CA SER A 109 -3.40 3.51 -12.38
C SER A 109 -4.41 4.21 -11.46
N ARG A 110 -4.83 5.44 -11.80
CA ARG A 110 -5.86 6.22 -11.11
C ARG A 110 -7.08 6.39 -12.01
N ASP A 111 -7.70 5.28 -12.35
CA ASP A 111 -8.88 5.20 -13.22
C ASP A 111 -10.02 4.48 -12.49
N VAL A 112 -11.16 5.16 -12.33
CA VAL A 112 -12.30 4.69 -11.55
C VAL A 112 -12.89 3.40 -12.15
N ALA A 113 -13.01 3.33 -13.48
CA ALA A 113 -13.55 2.15 -14.15
C ALA A 113 -12.63 0.93 -13.96
N ARG A 114 -11.31 1.12 -14.07
CA ARG A 114 -10.30 0.09 -13.84
C ARG A 114 -10.31 -0.40 -12.39
N LEU A 115 -10.43 0.50 -11.41
CA LEU A 115 -10.59 0.12 -10.00
C LEU A 115 -11.89 -0.69 -9.81
N HIS A 116 -13.00 -0.20 -10.37
CA HIS A 116 -14.31 -0.81 -10.23
C HIS A 116 -14.37 -2.24 -10.79
N PHE A 117 -13.82 -2.49 -11.98
CA PHE A 117 -13.73 -3.84 -12.56
C PHE A 117 -12.95 -4.82 -11.67
N GLN A 118 -11.86 -4.37 -11.06
CA GLN A 118 -11.04 -5.21 -10.19
C GLN A 118 -11.73 -5.52 -8.87
N LEU A 119 -12.39 -4.53 -8.26
CA LEU A 119 -13.20 -4.74 -7.05
C LEU A 119 -14.42 -5.61 -7.31
N ALA A 120 -15.06 -5.45 -8.47
CA ALA A 120 -16.16 -6.31 -8.91
C ALA A 120 -15.71 -7.78 -9.02
N ALA A 121 -14.58 -8.03 -9.69
CA ALA A 121 -14.00 -9.37 -9.79
C ALA A 121 -13.62 -9.94 -8.41
N ALA A 122 -13.03 -9.12 -7.54
CA ALA A 122 -12.68 -9.50 -6.18
C ALA A 122 -13.92 -9.89 -5.35
N ARG A 123 -14.98 -9.08 -5.40
CA ARG A 123 -16.26 -9.36 -4.72
C ARG A 123 -16.92 -10.63 -5.24
N LEU A 124 -16.92 -10.86 -6.55
CA LEU A 124 -17.45 -12.09 -7.13
C LEU A 124 -16.65 -13.32 -6.66
N ALA A 125 -15.31 -13.27 -6.72
CA ALA A 125 -14.47 -14.35 -6.23
C ALA A 125 -14.73 -14.64 -4.73
N ALA A 126 -14.76 -13.59 -3.92
CA ALA A 126 -15.01 -13.66 -2.48
C ALA A 126 -16.41 -14.18 -2.11
N SER A 127 -17.41 -13.99 -2.99
CA SER A 127 -18.78 -14.47 -2.80
C SER A 127 -18.91 -15.98 -2.86
N SER A 128 -17.95 -16.67 -3.51
CA SER A 128 -17.94 -18.13 -3.61
C SER A 128 -17.90 -18.77 -2.23
N LYS A 129 -18.86 -19.66 -1.95
CA LYS A 129 -18.97 -20.40 -0.69
C LYS A 129 -18.35 -21.78 -0.88
N GLY A 130 -17.21 -22.04 -0.23
CA GLY A 130 -16.58 -23.36 -0.25
C GLY A 130 -15.07 -23.33 -0.08
N ILE A 131 -14.46 -24.51 -0.17
CA ILE A 131 -13.00 -24.72 -0.10
C ILE A 131 -12.38 -24.68 -1.51
N ARG A 132 -13.20 -24.80 -2.56
CA ARG A 132 -12.69 -24.82 -3.94
C ARG A 132 -12.07 -23.46 -4.31
N PRO A 133 -10.94 -23.46 -5.02
CA PRO A 133 -10.34 -22.23 -5.52
C PRO A 133 -11.26 -21.57 -6.55
N VAL A 134 -11.17 -20.25 -6.64
CA VAL A 134 -11.72 -19.47 -7.76
C VAL A 134 -10.54 -18.83 -8.47
N HIS A 135 -10.52 -18.92 -9.79
CA HIS A 135 -9.47 -18.31 -10.60
C HIS A 135 -9.93 -16.96 -11.14
N VAL A 136 -9.02 -15.98 -11.14
CA VAL A 136 -9.27 -14.66 -11.72
C VAL A 136 -8.23 -14.40 -12.79
N LEU A 137 -8.69 -14.21 -14.02
CA LEU A 137 -7.85 -13.95 -15.18
C LEU A 137 -8.05 -12.50 -15.65
N PHE A 138 -7.02 -11.68 -15.50
CA PHE A 138 -7.01 -10.33 -16.08
C PHE A 138 -6.32 -10.33 -17.43
N MET A 139 -6.94 -9.68 -18.41
CA MET A 139 -6.34 -9.39 -19.70
C MET A 139 -6.09 -7.90 -19.82
N THR A 140 -4.83 -7.51 -19.69
CA THR A 140 -4.44 -6.11 -19.59
C THR A 140 -2.94 -5.91 -19.78
N ASP A 141 -2.61 -4.81 -20.45
CA ASP A 141 -1.25 -4.35 -20.66
C ASP A 141 -0.59 -3.72 -19.43
N CYS A 142 -1.41 -3.36 -18.43
CA CYS A 142 -1.02 -2.71 -17.20
C CYS A 142 -1.22 -3.69 -16.05
N PHE A 143 -0.30 -3.76 -15.07
CA PHE A 143 -0.45 -4.72 -13.97
C PHE A 143 -1.75 -4.48 -13.16
N PRO A 144 -2.45 -5.54 -12.72
CA PRO A 144 -3.54 -5.42 -11.75
C PRO A 144 -3.05 -4.83 -10.42
N ILE A 145 -3.96 -4.27 -9.61
CA ILE A 145 -3.65 -3.64 -8.32
C ILE A 145 -2.81 -4.61 -7.46
N PRO A 146 -1.51 -4.31 -7.22
CA PRO A 146 -0.57 -5.29 -6.68
C PRO A 146 -0.93 -5.79 -5.28
N ASN A 147 -1.61 -4.97 -4.50
CA ASN A 147 -2.01 -5.29 -3.14
C ASN A 147 -3.47 -5.77 -3.03
N LEU A 148 -4.22 -5.85 -4.12
CA LEU A 148 -5.52 -6.55 -4.20
C LEU A 148 -5.35 -7.96 -4.77
N PHE A 149 -4.69 -8.06 -5.92
CA PHE A 149 -4.32 -9.33 -6.57
C PHE A 149 -2.83 -9.54 -6.43
N THR A 150 -2.45 -10.15 -5.31
CA THR A 150 -1.07 -10.18 -4.88
C THR A 150 -0.23 -11.15 -5.71
N CYS A 151 1.05 -10.88 -5.78
CA CYS A 151 2.04 -11.80 -6.33
C CYS A 151 2.01 -13.19 -5.67
N LYS A 152 1.61 -13.30 -4.39
CA LYS A 152 1.49 -14.59 -3.69
C LYS A 152 0.37 -15.46 -4.28
N ASP A 153 -0.60 -14.82 -4.92
CA ASP A 153 -1.75 -15.46 -5.56
C ASP A 153 -1.56 -15.63 -7.09
N LEU A 154 -0.47 -15.11 -7.67
CA LEU A 154 -0.22 -15.18 -9.11
C LEU A 154 0.22 -16.59 -9.51
N VAL A 155 -0.59 -17.27 -10.32
CA VAL A 155 -0.33 -18.62 -10.83
C VAL A 155 0.52 -18.58 -12.09
N ALA A 156 0.15 -17.70 -13.02
CA ALA A 156 0.83 -17.59 -14.30
C ALA A 156 0.62 -16.21 -14.92
N ARG A 157 1.64 -15.76 -15.66
CA ARG A 157 1.55 -14.61 -16.54
C ARG A 157 2.09 -15.01 -17.91
N GLN A 158 1.36 -14.65 -18.96
CA GLN A 158 1.79 -14.78 -20.35
C GLN A 158 1.42 -13.48 -21.07
N GLY A 159 2.41 -12.65 -21.39
CA GLY A 159 2.18 -11.34 -21.99
C GLY A 159 1.24 -10.46 -21.16
N ASN A 160 0.05 -10.19 -21.72
CA ASN A 160 -0.99 -9.35 -21.10
C ASN A 160 -2.02 -10.15 -20.28
N ALA A 161 -1.89 -11.47 -20.21
CA ALA A 161 -2.80 -12.32 -19.46
C ALA A 161 -2.20 -12.68 -18.10
N TRP A 162 -2.95 -12.41 -17.03
CA TRP A 162 -2.54 -12.55 -15.62
C TRP A 162 -3.54 -13.43 -14.88
N LEU A 163 -3.11 -14.63 -14.50
CA LEU A 163 -3.95 -15.62 -13.82
C LEU A 163 -3.61 -15.67 -12.33
N TYR A 164 -4.63 -15.46 -11.50
CA TYR A 164 -4.54 -15.51 -10.05
C TYR A 164 -5.44 -16.60 -9.47
N THR A 165 -5.02 -17.17 -8.35
CA THR A 165 -5.83 -17.98 -7.43
C THR A 165 -5.83 -17.28 -6.07
N PRO A 166 -6.67 -16.25 -5.87
CA PRO A 166 -6.68 -15.48 -4.65
C PRO A 166 -7.06 -16.31 -3.43
N ASN A 167 -6.41 -16.05 -2.30
CA ASN A 167 -6.90 -16.50 -1.01
C ASN A 167 -8.26 -15.84 -0.68
N LEU A 168 -9.34 -16.61 -0.75
CA LEU A 168 -10.71 -16.09 -0.58
C LEU A 168 -10.98 -15.51 0.81
N HIS A 169 -10.26 -15.93 1.85
CA HIS A 169 -10.40 -15.34 3.19
C HIS A 169 -9.82 -13.93 3.23
N ARG A 170 -8.55 -13.78 2.81
CA ARG A 170 -7.87 -12.48 2.74
C ARG A 170 -8.59 -11.52 1.80
N LEU A 171 -9.11 -12.04 0.69
CA LEU A 171 -9.88 -11.23 -0.24
C LEU A 171 -11.18 -10.71 0.38
N ARG A 172 -11.88 -11.51 1.20
CA ARG A 172 -13.08 -11.07 1.95
C ARG A 172 -12.76 -9.96 2.94
N GLU A 173 -11.64 -10.06 3.66
CA GLU A 173 -11.19 -9.01 4.59
C GLU A 173 -10.91 -7.71 3.82
N LYS A 174 -10.20 -7.80 2.69
CA LYS A 174 -9.86 -6.66 1.83
C LYS A 174 -11.08 -5.93 1.25
N ILE A 175 -12.11 -6.65 0.79
CA ILE A 175 -13.30 -6.02 0.19
C ILE A 175 -14.27 -5.41 1.21
N GLN A 176 -14.07 -5.67 2.51
CA GLN A 176 -14.81 -5.00 3.59
C GLN A 176 -14.27 -3.62 3.92
N LEU A 177 -13.02 -3.33 3.51
CA LEU A 177 -12.43 -2.02 3.68
C LEU A 177 -13.09 -1.00 2.73
N PRO A 178 -12.98 0.30 3.07
CA PRO A 178 -13.41 1.36 2.19
C PRO A 178 -12.83 1.21 0.77
N VAL A 179 -13.63 1.60 -0.22
CA VAL A 179 -13.26 1.52 -1.66
C VAL A 179 -12.02 2.36 -2.00
N GLY A 180 -11.76 3.41 -1.22
CA GLY A 180 -10.59 4.27 -1.30
C GLY A 180 -10.27 4.91 0.06
N SER A 181 -9.60 6.06 0.07
CA SER A 181 -9.15 6.75 1.29
C SER A 181 -10.13 7.81 1.80
N CYS A 182 -11.40 7.77 1.37
CA CYS A 182 -12.49 8.66 1.81
C CYS A 182 -13.04 8.34 3.20
N GLU A 183 -12.58 7.24 3.81
CA GLU A 183 -12.91 6.81 5.16
C GLU A 183 -11.64 6.31 5.86
N LEU A 184 -11.65 6.37 7.19
CA LEU A 184 -10.63 5.71 7.99
C LEU A 184 -10.80 4.19 7.92
N SER A 185 -9.72 3.49 7.56
CA SER A 185 -9.66 2.03 7.55
C SER A 185 -9.23 1.46 8.91
N ALA A 186 -8.73 2.30 9.81
CA ALA A 186 -8.36 1.96 11.18
C ALA A 186 -8.97 2.98 12.16
N PRO A 187 -9.38 2.57 13.37
CA PRO A 187 -10.00 3.48 14.32
C PRO A 187 -9.00 4.55 14.81
N LEU A 188 -9.51 5.77 15.08
CA LEU A 188 -8.71 6.88 15.63
C LEU A 188 -8.10 6.52 16.99
N GLN A 189 -8.85 5.81 17.83
CA GLN A 189 -8.38 5.25 19.08
C GLN A 189 -8.28 3.73 18.94
N ALA A 190 -7.07 3.18 19.09
CA ALA A 190 -6.90 1.75 19.24
C ALA A 190 -7.73 1.29 20.44
N LYS A 191 -8.61 0.30 20.24
CA LYS A 191 -9.26 -0.37 21.37
C LYS A 191 -8.14 -0.98 22.23
N GLU A 192 -8.22 -0.83 23.56
CA GLU A 192 -7.21 -1.30 24.53
C GLU A 192 -6.86 -2.80 24.41
N TYR A 193 -7.60 -3.56 23.61
CA TYR A 193 -7.49 -5.01 23.43
C TYR A 193 -6.93 -5.46 22.07
N PHE A 194 -6.34 -4.60 21.25
CA PHE A 194 -5.56 -5.05 20.08
C PHE A 194 -4.20 -5.63 20.50
N HIS A 195 -4.21 -6.58 21.43
CA HIS A 195 -3.10 -7.49 21.58
C HIS A 195 -3.27 -8.56 20.51
N SER A 196 -2.47 -8.47 19.44
CA SER A 196 -2.23 -9.62 18.58
C SER A 196 -1.57 -10.70 19.46
N GLU A 197 -2.39 -11.58 20.04
CA GLU A 197 -1.98 -12.66 20.96
C GLU A 197 -1.07 -13.70 20.27
N ARG A 198 -1.00 -13.66 18.94
CA ARG A 198 -0.05 -14.44 18.16
C ARG A 198 1.07 -13.53 17.70
N ALA A 199 2.26 -13.76 18.24
CA ALA A 199 3.49 -13.26 17.64
C ALA A 199 3.64 -13.84 16.22
N GLY A 200 2.97 -13.25 15.24
CA GLY A 200 3.19 -13.51 13.82
C GLY A 200 4.64 -13.14 13.45
N ARG A 201 5.09 -13.53 12.26
CA ARG A 201 6.38 -13.10 11.74
C ARG A 201 6.28 -11.62 11.36
N GLU A 202 6.35 -10.75 12.35
CA GLU A 202 6.07 -9.33 12.25
C GLU A 202 7.23 -8.49 12.78
N ALA A 203 7.53 -7.40 12.09
CA ALA A 203 8.60 -6.49 12.48
C ALA A 203 8.26 -5.02 12.22
N TYR A 204 8.81 -4.14 13.04
CA TYR A 204 9.06 -2.77 12.60
C TYR A 204 10.30 -2.76 11.73
N ALA A 205 10.23 -2.07 10.60
CA ALA A 205 11.33 -1.95 9.66
C ALA A 205 11.73 -0.49 9.46
N THR A 206 13.03 -0.22 9.35
CA THR A 206 13.55 1.07 8.88
C THR A 206 14.72 0.86 7.93
N ILE A 207 15.17 1.93 7.25
CA ILE A 207 16.24 1.87 6.25
C ILE A 207 17.16 3.09 6.32
N LEU A 208 18.47 2.86 6.27
CA LEU A 208 19.50 3.88 6.17
C LEU A 208 20.31 3.64 4.89
N HIS A 209 20.17 4.53 3.89
CA HIS A 209 20.75 4.34 2.55
C HIS A 209 21.71 5.46 2.08
N SER A 210 21.99 6.47 2.91
CA SER A 210 22.85 7.59 2.48
C SER A 210 23.43 8.49 3.58
N ALA A 211 23.19 8.23 4.86
CA ALA A 211 23.68 9.14 5.89
C ALA A 211 23.79 8.50 7.28
N HIS A 212 25.02 8.39 7.78
CA HIS A 212 25.30 8.02 9.17
C HIS A 212 24.61 8.96 10.18
N VAL A 213 24.26 10.20 9.78
CA VAL A 213 23.57 11.15 10.66
C VAL A 213 22.19 10.63 11.13
N TYR A 214 21.55 9.74 10.37
CA TYR A 214 20.26 9.15 10.73
C TYR A 214 20.37 7.97 11.73
N VAL A 215 21.58 7.54 12.09
CA VAL A 215 21.78 6.46 13.08
C VAL A 215 21.18 6.84 14.43
N CYS A 216 21.34 8.11 14.85
CA CYS A 216 20.72 8.63 16.07
C CYS A 216 19.19 8.55 16.02
N GLY A 217 18.61 8.87 14.86
CA GLY A 217 17.18 8.75 14.62
C GLY A 217 16.71 7.29 14.72
N ALA A 218 17.38 6.37 14.04
CA ALA A 218 17.04 4.95 14.09
C ALA A 218 17.16 4.36 15.52
N ILE A 219 18.20 4.73 16.28
CA ILE A 219 18.33 4.35 17.69
C ILE A 219 17.15 4.88 18.50
N THR A 220 16.79 6.15 18.32
CA THR A 220 15.66 6.79 19.02
C THR A 220 14.34 6.10 18.67
N ALA A 221 14.11 5.79 17.39
CA ALA A 221 12.93 5.07 16.92
C ALA A 221 12.82 3.69 17.61
N ALA A 222 13.88 2.88 17.64
CA ALA A 222 13.88 1.59 18.33
C ALA A 222 13.54 1.71 19.81
N GLN A 223 14.18 2.64 20.52
CA GLN A 223 13.91 2.87 21.94
C GLN A 223 12.46 3.29 22.16
N SER A 224 11.94 4.19 21.33
CA SER A 224 10.56 4.67 21.42
C SER A 224 9.52 3.56 21.17
N ILE A 225 9.77 2.67 20.20
CA ILE A 225 8.94 1.48 19.95
C ILE A 225 8.90 0.59 21.21
N ARG A 226 10.07 0.31 21.80
CA ARG A 226 10.17 -0.51 23.02
C ARG A 226 9.51 0.14 24.23
N MET A 227 9.70 1.44 24.41
CA MET A 227 9.08 2.20 25.49
C MET A 227 7.55 2.27 25.36
N SER A 228 7.02 2.23 24.15
CA SER A 228 5.59 2.09 23.90
C SER A 228 5.02 0.70 24.23
N GLY A 229 5.89 -0.28 24.54
CA GLY A 229 5.51 -1.63 24.96
C GLY A 229 5.51 -2.68 23.85
N SER A 230 5.94 -2.35 22.63
CA SER A 230 5.98 -3.33 21.54
C SER A 230 7.09 -4.37 21.75
N THR A 231 6.76 -5.63 21.48
CA THR A 231 7.67 -6.78 21.55
C THR A 231 8.09 -7.32 20.18
N ARG A 232 7.60 -6.69 19.09
CA ARG A 232 7.84 -7.12 17.71
C ARG A 232 9.32 -7.00 17.33
N ASP A 233 9.74 -7.74 16.32
CA ASP A 233 11.11 -7.62 15.83
C ASP A 233 11.39 -6.19 15.35
N LEU A 234 12.63 -5.75 15.50
CA LEU A 234 13.13 -4.51 14.94
C LEU A 234 14.14 -4.87 13.86
N VAL A 235 13.88 -4.47 12.62
CA VAL A 235 14.72 -4.76 11.46
C VAL A 235 15.20 -3.47 10.81
N ILE A 236 16.50 -3.37 10.56
CA ILE A 236 17.07 -2.22 9.85
C ILE A 236 17.83 -2.66 8.61
N LEU A 237 17.48 -2.06 7.48
CA LEU A 237 18.21 -2.21 6.23
C LEU A 237 19.32 -1.15 6.18
N VAL A 238 20.56 -1.56 6.00
CA VAL A 238 21.72 -0.64 5.89
C VAL A 238 22.61 -1.04 4.73
N ASP A 239 23.28 -0.09 4.11
CA ASP A 239 24.34 -0.37 3.14
C ASP A 239 25.74 -0.37 3.79
N ASP A 240 26.77 -0.60 2.97
CA ASP A 240 28.17 -0.67 3.41
C ASP A 240 28.76 0.69 3.84
N SER A 241 28.05 1.81 3.66
CA SER A 241 28.47 3.12 4.18
C SER A 241 28.26 3.28 5.69
N ILE A 242 27.42 2.43 6.30
CA ILE A 242 27.23 2.41 7.75
C ILE A 242 28.34 1.54 8.37
N GLY A 243 29.37 2.19 8.92
CA GLY A 243 30.52 1.51 9.53
C GLY A 243 30.20 0.79 10.85
N ASP A 244 31.13 -0.07 11.29
CA ASP A 244 30.96 -0.98 12.44
C ASP A 244 30.59 -0.28 13.74
N TYR A 245 31.13 0.92 13.99
CA TYR A 245 30.76 1.72 15.16
C TYR A 245 29.26 2.03 15.20
N HIS A 246 28.70 2.46 14.06
CA HIS A 246 27.27 2.76 13.94
C HIS A 246 26.42 1.47 13.99
N ARG A 247 26.90 0.39 13.35
CA ARG A 247 26.24 -0.92 13.40
C ARG A 247 26.13 -1.44 14.83
N GLY A 248 27.20 -1.38 15.61
CA GLY A 248 27.18 -1.76 17.02
C GLY A 248 26.18 -0.93 17.85
N GLY A 249 26.04 0.38 17.56
CA GLY A 249 25.03 1.23 18.18
C GLY A 249 23.59 0.83 17.82
N LEU A 250 23.34 0.47 16.55
CA LEU A 250 22.04 0.00 16.09
C LEU A 250 21.67 -1.36 16.71
N GLU A 251 22.62 -2.31 16.77
CA GLU A 251 22.42 -3.62 17.42
C GLU A 251 22.16 -3.46 18.91
N ALA A 252 22.90 -2.58 19.59
CA ALA A 252 22.69 -2.28 21.01
C ALA A 252 21.31 -1.67 21.28
N ALA A 253 20.75 -0.92 20.32
CA ALA A 253 19.37 -0.42 20.39
C ALA A 253 18.31 -1.50 20.12
N GLY A 254 18.71 -2.68 19.66
CA GLY A 254 17.85 -3.83 19.41
C GLY A 254 17.52 -4.09 17.94
N TRP A 255 18.13 -3.36 17.00
CA TRP A 255 17.92 -3.59 15.57
C TRP A 255 18.64 -4.86 15.09
N LYS A 256 17.92 -5.71 14.36
CA LYS A 256 18.50 -6.76 13.52
C LYS A 256 18.94 -6.12 12.20
N ILE A 257 20.25 -6.14 11.95
CA ILE A 257 20.84 -5.49 10.78
C ILE A 257 20.78 -6.42 9.56
N TYR A 258 20.22 -5.91 8.47
CA TYR A 258 20.24 -6.53 7.15
C TYR A 258 21.04 -5.64 6.20
N THR A 259 22.14 -6.17 5.69
CA THR A 259 22.98 -5.43 4.74
C THR A 259 22.36 -5.50 3.34
N ILE A 260 22.16 -4.36 2.70
CA ILE A 260 21.52 -4.24 1.39
C ILE A 260 22.45 -3.60 0.36
N GLN A 261 22.26 -3.97 -0.90
CA GLN A 261 22.76 -3.18 -2.02
C GLN A 261 21.79 -2.05 -2.33
N ARG A 262 22.31 -0.81 -2.32
CA ARG A 262 21.53 0.37 -2.66
C ARG A 262 20.93 0.27 -4.06
N ILE A 263 19.74 0.84 -4.23
CA ILE A 263 19.06 0.93 -5.52
C ILE A 263 19.09 2.40 -5.93
N ARG A 264 19.79 2.68 -7.04
CA ARG A 264 19.85 4.02 -7.60
C ARG A 264 18.51 4.36 -8.25
N ASN A 265 17.98 5.54 -7.95
CA ASN A 265 16.91 6.14 -8.73
C ASN A 265 17.45 6.51 -10.12
N PRO A 266 16.98 5.85 -11.20
CA PRO A 266 17.52 6.09 -12.55
C PRO A 266 17.24 7.51 -13.07
N LYS A 267 16.28 8.22 -12.47
CA LYS A 267 15.87 9.57 -12.85
C LYS A 267 16.44 10.66 -11.93
N ALA A 268 17.23 10.30 -10.92
CA ALA A 268 17.89 11.27 -10.05
C ALA A 268 19.21 11.75 -10.66
N GLU A 269 19.49 13.04 -10.46
CA GLU A 269 20.81 13.61 -10.72
C GLU A 269 21.86 12.94 -9.81
N PRO A 270 23.11 12.76 -10.29
CA PRO A 270 24.19 12.25 -9.45
C PRO A 270 24.34 13.08 -8.17
N GLU A 271 24.57 12.42 -7.03
CA GLU A 271 24.79 13.05 -5.71
C GLU A 271 23.58 13.81 -5.15
N ALA A 272 22.43 13.79 -5.84
CA ALA A 272 21.20 14.36 -5.32
C ALA A 272 20.72 13.59 -4.08
N TYR A 273 20.02 14.28 -3.18
CA TYR A 273 19.52 13.69 -1.92
C TYR A 273 18.64 12.45 -2.15
N ASN A 274 17.94 12.40 -3.30
CA ASN A 274 17.03 11.34 -3.68
C ASN A 274 17.66 10.23 -4.55
N GLU A 275 18.97 10.29 -4.80
CA GLU A 275 19.66 9.34 -5.68
C GLU A 275 19.49 7.89 -5.22
N TRP A 276 19.43 7.65 -3.90
CA TRP A 276 19.39 6.31 -3.31
C TRP A 276 18.06 5.96 -2.64
N ASN A 277 17.05 6.85 -2.73
CA ASN A 277 15.75 6.65 -2.07
C ASN A 277 15.04 5.36 -2.52
N TYR A 278 15.26 4.88 -3.74
CA TYR A 278 14.65 3.65 -4.24
C TYR A 278 15.17 2.40 -3.52
N SER A 279 16.22 2.51 -2.69
CA SER A 279 16.63 1.45 -1.77
C SER A 279 15.49 1.02 -0.82
N LYS A 280 14.49 1.88 -0.60
CA LYS A 280 13.26 1.55 0.14
C LYS A 280 12.50 0.35 -0.46
N PHE A 281 12.68 0.04 -1.74
CA PHE A 281 12.07 -1.15 -2.36
C PHE A 281 12.57 -2.46 -1.73
N ARG A 282 13.76 -2.45 -1.10
CA ARG A 282 14.31 -3.61 -0.39
C ARG A 282 13.44 -4.09 0.78
N LEU A 283 12.51 -3.25 1.27
CA LEU A 283 11.51 -3.65 2.28
C LEU A 283 10.68 -4.85 1.83
N TRP A 284 10.35 -4.96 0.54
CA TRP A 284 9.61 -6.10 0.01
C TRP A 284 10.42 -7.40 -0.02
N GLN A 285 11.74 -7.35 0.21
CA GLN A 285 12.58 -8.55 0.29
C GLN A 285 12.70 -9.12 1.71
N LEU A 286 12.09 -8.47 2.72
CA LEU A 286 12.04 -8.97 4.10
C LEU A 286 11.07 -10.16 4.27
N THR A 287 11.19 -11.18 3.42
CA THR A 287 10.25 -12.32 3.33
C THR A 287 10.32 -13.30 4.50
N ASP A 288 11.26 -13.09 5.42
CA ASP A 288 11.26 -13.72 6.75
C ASP A 288 10.03 -13.28 7.57
N TYR A 289 9.41 -12.16 7.18
CA TYR A 289 8.23 -11.57 7.81
C TYR A 289 6.99 -11.70 6.91
N ASP A 290 5.84 -11.94 7.54
CA ASP A 290 4.53 -11.93 6.90
C ASP A 290 4.03 -10.50 6.69
N LYS A 291 4.34 -9.60 7.62
CA LYS A 291 3.96 -8.19 7.60
C LYS A 291 4.98 -7.34 8.34
N ILE A 292 5.22 -6.13 7.85
CA ILE A 292 6.08 -5.15 8.50
C ILE A 292 5.36 -3.80 8.61
N ILE A 293 5.65 -3.07 9.70
CA ILE A 293 5.36 -1.64 9.78
C ILE A 293 6.68 -0.92 9.46
N PHE A 294 6.75 -0.34 8.28
CA PHE A 294 7.86 0.53 7.94
C PHE A 294 7.70 1.88 8.64
N ILE A 295 8.79 2.37 9.22
CA ILE A 295 8.92 3.71 9.78
C ILE A 295 10.20 4.39 9.24
N ASP A 296 10.11 5.63 8.76
CA ASP A 296 11.29 6.44 8.49
C ASP A 296 12.08 6.69 9.79
N ALA A 297 13.40 6.88 9.67
CA ALA A 297 14.30 6.98 10.83
C ALA A 297 14.19 8.32 11.59
N ASP A 298 13.39 9.26 11.11
CA ASP A 298 13.11 10.57 11.70
C ASP A 298 11.71 10.64 12.35
N LEU A 299 11.21 9.48 12.78
CA LEU A 299 9.97 9.33 13.53
C LEU A 299 10.22 9.06 15.02
N LEU A 300 9.27 9.48 15.87
CA LEU A 300 9.22 9.16 17.29
C LEU A 300 7.89 8.50 17.64
N ILE A 301 7.93 7.27 18.17
CA ILE A 301 6.75 6.53 18.63
C ILE A 301 6.42 6.94 20.07
N LEU A 302 5.23 7.49 20.29
CA LEU A 302 4.75 7.92 21.60
C LEU A 302 3.77 6.91 22.23
N ARG A 303 3.07 6.14 21.39
CA ARG A 303 2.10 5.12 21.81
C ARG A 303 2.23 3.90 20.92
N ASN A 304 1.84 2.74 21.46
CA ASN A 304 1.93 1.48 20.73
C ASN A 304 1.06 1.51 19.46
N ILE A 305 1.64 1.16 18.31
CA ILE A 305 0.94 1.05 17.02
C ILE A 305 0.90 -0.39 16.47
N ASP A 306 1.08 -1.40 17.33
CA ASP A 306 1.07 -2.81 16.93
C ASP A 306 -0.28 -3.24 16.33
N PHE A 307 -1.37 -2.55 16.65
CA PHE A 307 -2.67 -2.80 16.02
C PHE A 307 -2.65 -2.57 14.49
N LEU A 308 -1.69 -1.81 13.96
CA LEU A 308 -1.50 -1.66 12.51
C LEU A 308 -1.01 -2.95 11.84
N PHE A 309 -0.49 -3.93 12.58
CA PHE A 309 -0.20 -5.27 12.03
C PHE A 309 -1.47 -6.03 11.63
N GLU A 310 -2.68 -5.59 11.98
CA GLU A 310 -3.91 -6.19 11.45
C GLU A 310 -4.31 -5.58 10.10
N MET A 311 -3.77 -4.42 9.75
CA MET A 311 -4.10 -3.71 8.50
C MET A 311 -3.43 -4.35 7.27
N PRO A 312 -4.02 -4.29 6.06
CA PRO A 312 -3.39 -4.82 4.86
C PRO A 312 -2.38 -3.85 4.24
N GLU A 313 -1.58 -4.36 3.30
CA GLU A 313 -0.79 -3.53 2.38
C GLU A 313 -1.70 -2.79 1.38
N ILE A 314 -1.48 -1.53 1.00
CA ILE A 314 -0.72 -0.49 1.71
C ILE A 314 -1.68 0.25 2.63
N SER A 315 -1.38 0.28 3.93
CA SER A 315 -2.05 1.18 4.88
C SER A 315 -1.09 2.27 5.30
N ALA A 316 -1.52 3.52 5.17
CA ALA A 316 -0.70 4.71 5.37
C ALA A 316 -1.58 5.94 5.66
N ILE A 317 -0.99 7.06 6.06
CA ILE A 317 -1.73 8.31 6.26
C ILE A 317 -1.91 9.06 4.94
N GLY A 318 -2.93 9.91 4.87
CA GLY A 318 -3.09 10.87 3.78
C GLY A 318 -1.98 11.92 3.73
N ASN A 319 -1.70 12.39 2.52
CA ASN A 319 -0.83 13.51 2.20
C ASN A 319 -1.58 14.43 1.20
N ASN A 320 -0.91 15.37 0.54
CA ASN A 320 -1.56 16.23 -0.46
C ASN A 320 -2.27 15.46 -1.58
N ALA A 321 -3.40 16.00 -2.04
CA ALA A 321 -4.25 15.43 -3.06
C ALA A 321 -4.66 13.96 -2.75
N THR A 322 -4.49 13.04 -3.69
CA THR A 322 -4.99 11.65 -3.59
C THR A 322 -3.95 10.66 -3.08
N LEU A 323 -2.91 11.18 -2.41
CA LEU A 323 -1.64 10.50 -2.18
C LEU A 323 -1.44 10.18 -0.70
N PHE A 324 -0.68 9.12 -0.43
CA PHE A 324 -0.25 8.77 0.93
C PHE A 324 1.16 9.27 1.24
N ASN A 325 1.44 9.48 2.53
CA ASN A 325 2.79 9.71 3.04
C ASN A 325 3.50 8.37 3.25
N SER A 326 4.75 8.25 2.78
CA SER A 326 5.52 6.99 2.85
C SER A 326 6.38 6.84 4.10
N GLY A 327 6.20 7.71 5.10
CA GLY A 327 6.95 7.68 6.36
C GLY A 327 6.50 6.59 7.31
N VAL A 328 5.21 6.24 7.30
CA VAL A 328 4.66 5.07 8.00
C VAL A 328 3.81 4.27 7.02
N MET A 329 4.19 3.01 6.79
CA MET A 329 3.47 2.12 5.86
C MET A 329 3.38 0.71 6.41
N VAL A 330 2.21 0.09 6.27
CA VAL A 330 2.05 -1.35 6.45
C VAL A 330 2.34 -2.06 5.12
N ILE A 331 3.29 -3.00 5.15
CA ILE A 331 3.80 -3.71 3.96
C ILE A 331 3.70 -5.22 4.19
N GLU A 332 3.39 -5.97 3.14
CA GLU A 332 3.42 -7.43 3.11
C GLU A 332 4.58 -7.90 2.21
N PRO A 333 5.78 -8.20 2.77
CA PRO A 333 6.96 -8.54 1.97
C PRO A 333 6.72 -9.67 0.95
N SER A 334 7.28 -9.49 -0.23
CA SER A 334 7.14 -10.35 -1.40
C SER A 334 8.24 -10.04 -2.44
N ASN A 335 9.11 -11.00 -2.70
CA ASN A 335 10.15 -10.87 -3.74
C ASN A 335 9.57 -10.61 -5.15
N CYS A 336 8.35 -11.10 -5.42
CA CYS A 336 7.68 -10.83 -6.68
C CYS A 336 7.17 -9.38 -6.74
N THR A 337 6.66 -8.83 -5.62
CA THR A 337 6.30 -7.40 -5.57
C THR A 337 7.55 -6.53 -5.73
N PHE A 338 8.66 -6.91 -5.10
CA PHE A 338 9.97 -6.28 -5.36
C PHE A 338 10.34 -6.33 -6.86
N GLN A 339 10.16 -7.48 -7.52
CA GLN A 339 10.41 -7.60 -8.96
C GLN A 339 9.52 -6.68 -9.79
N ILE A 340 8.23 -6.51 -9.43
CA ILE A 340 7.35 -5.53 -10.09
C ILE A 340 7.92 -4.11 -9.95
N LEU A 341 8.36 -3.70 -8.76
CA LEU A 341 8.99 -2.39 -8.54
C LEU A 341 10.26 -2.22 -9.41
N MET A 342 11.07 -3.27 -9.50
CA MET A 342 12.31 -3.24 -10.29
C MET A 342 12.06 -3.25 -11.80
N ASP A 343 11.13 -4.06 -12.29
CA ASP A 343 10.78 -4.16 -13.72
C ASP A 343 10.25 -2.84 -14.26
N HIS A 344 9.50 -2.10 -13.44
CA HIS A 344 8.89 -0.82 -13.81
C HIS A 344 9.69 0.40 -13.31
N ILE A 345 10.92 0.22 -12.81
CA ILE A 345 11.74 1.31 -12.23
C ILE A 345 12.02 2.45 -13.21
N ASN A 346 12.17 2.13 -14.50
CA ASN A 346 12.43 3.10 -15.57
C ASN A 346 11.14 3.68 -16.16
N GLU A 347 10.08 2.88 -16.22
CA GLU A 347 8.79 3.26 -16.82
C GLU A 347 8.06 4.26 -15.93
N ILE A 348 7.88 3.93 -14.65
CA ILE A 348 7.08 4.75 -13.74
C ILE A 348 7.84 6.01 -13.34
N LYS A 349 7.13 7.15 -13.39
CA LYS A 349 7.68 8.46 -13.04
C LYS A 349 7.14 8.89 -11.68
N SER A 350 8.03 8.98 -10.71
CA SER A 350 7.72 9.56 -9.40
C SER A 350 7.30 11.02 -9.54
N TYR A 351 6.17 11.41 -8.94
CA TYR A 351 5.65 12.79 -9.01
C TYR A 351 6.57 13.80 -8.32
N ASN A 352 7.29 13.40 -7.27
CA ASN A 352 8.23 14.24 -6.51
C ASN A 352 9.69 13.84 -6.73
N GLY A 353 9.96 12.87 -7.60
CA GLY A 353 11.31 12.35 -7.85
C GLY A 353 11.85 11.41 -6.75
N GLY A 354 11.17 11.23 -5.61
CA GLY A 354 11.58 10.34 -4.52
C GLY A 354 10.85 8.99 -4.52
N ASP A 355 11.09 8.18 -3.49
CA ASP A 355 10.41 6.88 -3.27
C ASP A 355 8.91 7.06 -3.02
N GLN A 356 8.49 8.01 -2.19
CA GLN A 356 7.07 8.29 -1.93
C GLN A 356 6.29 8.48 -3.22
N GLY A 357 6.84 9.27 -4.14
CA GLY A 357 6.18 9.53 -5.40
C GLY A 357 6.17 8.34 -6.34
N TYR A 358 7.15 7.45 -6.26
CA TYR A 358 7.12 6.20 -7.02
C TYR A 358 6.06 5.24 -6.47
N LEU A 359 6.06 5.03 -5.15
CA LEU A 359 5.15 4.12 -4.47
C LEU A 359 3.69 4.52 -4.66
N ASN A 360 3.39 5.82 -4.66
CA ASN A 360 2.05 6.33 -4.95
C ASN A 360 1.56 6.06 -6.39
N GLU A 361 2.47 5.84 -7.35
CA GLU A 361 2.07 5.46 -8.73
C GLU A 361 1.81 3.97 -8.89
N ILE A 362 2.43 3.13 -8.05
CA ILE A 362 2.25 1.67 -8.03
C ILE A 362 1.04 1.26 -7.19
N PHE A 363 0.97 1.76 -5.95
CA PHE A 363 -0.01 1.37 -4.94
C PHE A 363 -1.13 2.40 -4.85
N THR A 364 -1.90 2.53 -5.93
CA THR A 364 -2.99 3.51 -6.01
C THR A 364 -4.21 3.12 -5.17
N TRP A 365 -4.37 1.83 -4.87
CA TRP A 365 -5.38 1.34 -3.91
C TRP A 365 -4.73 1.22 -2.53
N TRP A 366 -4.91 2.22 -1.68
CA TRP A 366 -4.32 2.29 -0.34
C TRP A 366 -5.39 2.64 0.70
N HIS A 367 -5.12 2.31 1.95
CA HIS A 367 -6.06 2.40 3.06
C HIS A 367 -5.62 3.47 4.06
N ARG A 368 -6.49 4.45 4.30
CA ARG A 368 -6.19 5.59 5.19
C ARG A 368 -6.19 5.14 6.65
N ILE A 369 -5.07 5.34 7.31
CA ILE A 369 -4.98 5.29 8.78
C ILE A 369 -4.97 6.72 9.34
N PRO A 370 -5.35 6.92 10.61
CA PRO A 370 -5.43 8.26 11.19
C PRO A 370 -4.09 9.01 11.18
N LYS A 371 -4.13 10.33 10.95
CA LYS A 371 -2.98 11.24 10.95
C LYS A 371 -2.17 11.19 12.25
N HIS A 372 -2.80 10.79 13.36
CA HIS A 372 -2.15 10.59 14.65
C HIS A 372 -1.03 9.53 14.60
N MET A 373 -1.03 8.65 13.58
CA MET A 373 -0.11 7.52 13.43
C MET A 373 1.11 7.90 12.59
N ASN A 374 1.16 9.13 12.05
CA ASN A 374 2.31 9.72 11.36
C ASN A 374 2.12 11.26 11.31
N PHE A 375 2.12 11.90 12.48
CA PHE A 375 1.77 13.33 12.55
C PHE A 375 2.98 14.20 12.21
N LEU A 376 2.90 14.93 11.09
CA LEU A 376 3.97 15.78 10.60
C LEU A 376 4.23 16.95 11.57
N LYS A 377 5.44 17.02 12.13
CA LYS A 377 5.87 18.12 13.00
C LYS A 377 6.39 19.29 12.17
N HIS A 378 5.51 20.28 12.01
CA HIS A 378 5.79 21.57 11.38
C HIS A 378 4.87 22.62 11.98
N PHE A 379 5.32 23.88 11.99
CA PHE A 379 4.47 25.05 12.22
C PHE A 379 4.49 25.85 10.94
N TRP A 380 3.40 25.77 10.17
CA TRP A 380 3.35 26.44 8.88
C TRP A 380 3.13 27.93 9.10
N GLU A 381 3.83 28.79 8.36
CA GLU A 381 3.69 30.25 8.52
C GLU A 381 2.23 30.71 8.34
N GLY A 382 1.51 30.07 7.42
CA GLY A 382 0.09 30.33 7.17
C GLY A 382 -0.89 29.64 8.13
N ASP A 383 -0.42 28.95 9.18
CA ASP A 383 -1.31 28.39 10.19
C ASP A 383 -2.00 29.52 10.98
N GLU A 384 -3.32 29.44 11.10
CA GLU A 384 -4.07 30.29 12.03
C GLU A 384 -3.68 30.01 13.47
N GLU A 385 -3.86 30.99 14.37
CA GLU A 385 -3.46 30.87 15.78
C GLU A 385 -4.12 29.68 16.48
N GLU A 386 -5.36 29.35 16.13
CA GLU A 386 -6.06 28.17 16.65
C GLU A 386 -5.34 26.87 16.26
N LYS A 387 -4.88 26.77 15.00
CA LYS A 387 -4.13 25.60 14.51
C LYS A 387 -2.75 25.49 15.15
N LYS A 388 -2.06 26.61 15.39
CA LYS A 388 -0.79 26.63 16.14
C LYS A 388 -0.98 26.19 17.59
N GLN A 389 -2.05 26.65 18.26
CA GLN A 389 -2.40 26.24 19.63
C GLN A 389 -2.74 24.76 19.68
N MET A 390 -3.57 24.26 18.76
CA MET A 390 -3.89 22.83 18.62
C MET A 390 -2.61 22.00 18.46
N LYS A 391 -1.72 22.36 17.54
CA LYS A 391 -0.43 21.68 17.35
C LYS A 391 0.42 21.68 18.62
N THR A 392 0.51 22.83 19.29
CA THR A 392 1.25 22.95 20.57
C THR A 392 0.68 22.03 21.65
N GLN A 393 -0.64 21.97 21.77
CA GLN A 393 -1.32 21.06 22.69
C GLN A 393 -1.03 19.60 22.34
N LEU A 394 -1.13 19.21 21.07
CA LEU A 394 -0.86 17.85 20.61
C LEU A 394 0.59 17.42 20.86
N PHE A 395 1.56 18.30 20.59
CA PHE A 395 2.99 18.00 20.79
C PHE A 395 3.41 18.01 22.27
N GLY A 396 2.71 18.78 23.11
CA GLY A 396 3.01 18.91 24.55
C GLY A 396 2.15 18.04 25.47
N ALA A 397 1.25 17.21 24.94
CA ALA A 397 0.31 16.42 25.73
C ALA A 397 1.01 15.32 26.55
N ASP A 398 0.62 15.21 27.83
CA ASP A 398 0.99 14.12 28.74
C ASP A 398 -0.26 13.65 29.52
N PRO A 399 -0.75 12.41 29.33
CA PRO A 399 -0.21 11.38 28.44
C PRO A 399 -0.30 11.77 26.94
N PRO A 400 0.56 11.22 26.07
CA PRO A 400 0.56 11.54 24.65
C PRO A 400 -0.80 11.28 23.98
N ILE A 401 -1.27 12.24 23.18
CA ILE A 401 -2.45 12.07 22.32
C ILE A 401 -2.06 11.40 21.00
N LEU A 402 -1.00 11.91 20.36
CA LEU A 402 -0.45 11.39 19.12
C LEU A 402 0.20 10.01 19.34
N TYR A 403 0.16 9.15 18.32
CA TYR A 403 0.89 7.88 18.35
C TYR A 403 2.30 8.04 17.81
N VAL A 404 2.48 8.84 16.76
CA VAL A 404 3.77 9.04 16.10
C VAL A 404 3.95 10.50 15.71
N ILE A 405 5.13 11.05 15.97
CA ILE A 405 5.56 12.36 15.47
C ILE A 405 6.59 12.15 14.36
N HIS A 406 6.43 12.87 13.25
CA HIS A 406 7.33 12.85 12.10
C HIS A 406 8.06 14.18 11.94
N TYR A 407 9.38 14.19 12.13
CA TYR A 407 10.18 15.41 12.10
C TYR A 407 10.57 15.81 10.67
N LEU A 408 9.92 16.85 10.14
CA LEU A 408 10.28 17.49 8.87
C LEU A 408 11.42 18.51 9.04
N GLY A 409 11.99 18.95 7.92
CA GLY A 409 13.07 19.94 7.90
C GLY A 409 14.38 19.42 8.53
N ASN A 410 15.02 20.28 9.33
CA ASN A 410 16.20 19.91 10.11
C ASN A 410 15.84 18.85 11.14
N LYS A 411 16.63 17.77 11.15
CA LYS A 411 16.39 16.61 12.01
C LYS A 411 16.82 16.88 13.45
N PRO A 412 16.16 16.26 14.45
CA PRO A 412 16.40 16.59 15.87
C PRO A 412 17.87 16.49 16.31
N TRP A 413 18.63 15.54 15.78
CA TRP A 413 20.04 15.33 16.10
C TRP A 413 20.99 16.38 15.47
N LEU A 414 20.47 17.27 14.63
CA LEU A 414 21.21 18.43 14.10
C LEU A 414 20.96 19.70 14.92
N CYS A 415 19.91 19.71 15.75
CA CYS A 415 19.58 20.84 16.60
C CYS A 415 20.35 20.80 17.92
N PHE A 416 20.56 21.97 18.53
CA PHE A 416 21.01 22.04 19.92
C PHE A 416 19.90 21.49 20.84
N ARG A 417 20.29 20.85 21.94
CA ARG A 417 19.34 20.29 22.90
C ARG A 417 18.38 21.37 23.40
N ASP A 418 17.10 21.00 23.52
CA ASP A 418 16.00 21.85 24.01
C ASP A 418 15.67 23.07 23.10
N TYR A 419 16.10 23.05 21.84
CA TYR A 419 15.82 24.10 20.86
C TYR A 419 15.27 23.54 19.55
N ASP A 420 14.14 24.07 19.09
CA ASP A 420 13.60 23.75 17.76
C ASP A 420 14.33 24.59 16.71
N CYS A 421 15.34 23.99 16.08
CA CYS A 421 16.14 24.66 15.07
C CYS A 421 15.42 24.87 13.73
N ASN A 422 14.19 24.37 13.57
CA ASN A 422 13.34 24.74 12.44
C ASN A 422 12.59 26.06 12.69
N TRP A 423 12.30 26.38 13.95
CA TRP A 423 11.45 27.52 14.31
C TRP A 423 12.03 28.87 13.85
N ASN A 424 13.35 29.02 13.79
CA ASN A 424 13.98 30.31 13.49
C ASN A 424 14.46 30.44 12.03
N VAL A 425 13.99 29.55 11.16
CA VAL A 425 14.37 29.54 9.74
C VAL A 425 13.10 29.57 8.92
N ASP A 426 12.78 30.72 8.33
CA ASP A 426 11.51 30.96 7.64
C ASP A 426 11.19 29.89 6.58
N ILE A 427 12.18 29.50 5.75
CA ILE A 427 12.00 28.42 4.75
C ILE A 427 11.66 27.06 5.38
N LEU A 428 12.03 26.82 6.64
CA LEU A 428 11.69 25.59 7.39
C LEU A 428 10.30 25.65 8.03
N GLN A 429 9.61 26.78 7.93
CA GLN A 429 8.20 26.95 8.28
C GLN A 429 7.28 26.84 7.05
N GLU A 430 7.81 26.56 5.85
CA GLU A 430 7.02 26.43 4.61
C GLU A 430 6.60 24.97 4.31
N PHE A 431 7.04 23.99 5.12
CA PHE A 431 6.86 22.55 4.88
C PHE A 431 5.53 21.97 5.36
#